data_AF-A0A2K3UWW2-F1
#
_entry.id   AF-A0A2K3UWW2-F1
#
_cell.length_a   1.000
_cell.length_b   1.000
_cell.length_c   1.000
_cell.angle_alpha   90.00
_cell.angle_beta   90.00
_cell.angle_gamma   90.00
#
_symmetry.space_group_name_H-M   'P 1'
#
loop_
_entity.id
_entity.type
_entity.pdbx_description
1 polymer ?
#
loop_
_entity_poly.entity_id
_entity_poly.type
_entity_poly.pdbx_seq_one_letter_code
_entity_poly.pdbx_strand_id
1 'polypeptide(L)'
;MAAPVSELLSEFQGYVLAYRVRAAVGGRVAPAGPQLGLAEYAGLRLERQTLARSLIRQGMNPAQMRRLDDLSDTLMFGFWLNPAEVAAFLRAAIREGSHPALGEPRAFAALLTPSERLRLGEAGVQRVCTHHLACFTLAAPMLDPDGLSTAFTLIEATQPPLFLDELHPDEPGRTEPSGVAPS
;
A
#
# COMPACT_ATOMS: atom_id res chain seq x y z
N MET A 1 -13.74 8.90 15.96
CA MET A 1 -12.57 8.11 16.40
C MET A 1 -12.62 6.78 15.67
N ALA A 2 -11.80 6.58 14.63
CA ALA A 2 -11.71 5.28 13.98
C ALA A 2 -11.19 4.23 14.98
N ALA A 3 -11.74 3.01 14.95
CA ALA A 3 -11.30 1.96 15.85
C ALA A 3 -9.84 1.56 15.51
N PRO A 4 -9.00 1.20 16.51
CA PRO A 4 -7.60 0.83 16.28
C PRO A 4 -7.40 -0.27 15.23
N VAL A 5 -8.42 -1.13 15.06
CA VAL A 5 -8.44 -2.20 14.06
C VAL A 5 -8.66 -1.65 12.65
N SER A 6 -9.61 -0.72 12.43
CA SER A 6 -9.84 -0.16 11.09
C SER A 6 -8.61 0.57 10.54
N GLU A 7 -7.85 1.24 11.40
CA GLU A 7 -6.61 1.90 11.01
C GLU A 7 -5.55 0.87 10.59
N LEU A 8 -5.38 -0.22 11.36
CA LEU A 8 -4.48 -1.32 11.00
C LEU A 8 -4.82 -1.93 9.63
N LEU A 9 -6.11 -2.18 9.37
CA LEU A 9 -6.54 -2.80 8.10
C LEU A 9 -6.29 -1.89 6.90
N SER A 10 -6.56 -0.59 7.03
CA SER A 10 -6.26 0.39 5.98
C SER A 10 -4.75 0.55 5.76
N GLU A 11 -3.96 0.53 6.84
CA GLU A 11 -2.50 0.59 6.77
C GLU A 11 -1.93 -0.66 6.05
N PHE A 12 -2.43 -1.85 6.40
CA PHE A 12 -2.06 -3.10 5.73
C PHE A 12 -2.43 -3.08 4.24
N GLN A 13 -3.60 -2.54 3.89
CA GLN A 13 -3.99 -2.36 2.49
C GLN A 13 -3.04 -1.42 1.73
N GLY A 14 -2.65 -0.31 2.35
CA GLY A 14 -1.62 0.57 1.81
C GLY A 14 -0.29 -0.15 1.60
N TYR A 15 0.14 -0.95 2.57
CA TYR A 15 1.35 -1.78 2.46
C TYR A 15 1.28 -2.77 1.28
N VAL A 16 0.18 -3.52 1.13
CA VAL A 16 0.05 -4.50 0.04
C VAL A 16 0.12 -3.81 -1.33
N LEU A 17 -0.54 -2.66 -1.51
CA LEU A 17 -0.41 -1.93 -2.77
C LEU A 17 0.98 -1.35 -2.99
N ALA A 18 1.65 -0.87 -1.94
CA ALA A 18 3.03 -0.40 -2.03
C ALA A 18 3.97 -1.54 -2.45
N TYR A 19 3.76 -2.74 -1.88
CA TYR A 19 4.50 -3.94 -2.24
C TYR A 19 4.28 -4.31 -3.70
N ARG A 20 3.02 -4.39 -4.15
CA ARG A 20 2.68 -4.81 -5.50
C ARG A 20 3.20 -3.83 -6.56
N VAL A 21 3.10 -2.52 -6.32
CA VAL A 21 3.65 -1.53 -7.27
C VAL A 21 5.18 -1.59 -7.34
N ARG A 22 5.86 -1.74 -6.19
CA ARG A 22 7.32 -1.90 -6.14
C ARG A 22 7.78 -3.18 -6.83
N ALA A 23 7.06 -4.28 -6.62
CA ALA A 23 7.32 -5.55 -7.29
C ALA A 23 7.11 -5.45 -8.81
N ALA A 24 6.06 -4.74 -9.26
CA ALA A 24 5.78 -4.53 -10.67
C ALA A 24 6.84 -3.66 -11.37
N VAL A 25 7.33 -2.61 -10.71
CA VAL A 25 8.46 -1.81 -11.22
C VAL A 25 9.75 -2.64 -11.28
N GLY A 26 9.98 -3.47 -10.25
CA GLY A 26 11.15 -4.33 -10.20
C GLY A 26 12.45 -3.57 -9.93
N GLY A 27 13.58 -4.18 -10.33
CA GLY A 27 14.90 -3.58 -10.17
C GLY A 27 15.25 -3.24 -8.72
N ARG A 28 15.89 -2.08 -8.51
CA ARG A 28 16.32 -1.63 -7.18
C ARG A 28 15.20 -1.24 -6.22
N VAL A 29 13.97 -1.01 -6.71
CA VAL A 29 12.83 -0.68 -5.85
C VAL A 29 12.00 -1.90 -5.46
N ALA A 30 12.30 -3.07 -6.04
CA ALA A 30 11.64 -4.32 -5.71
C ALA A 30 11.77 -4.64 -4.20
N PRO A 31 10.72 -5.16 -3.55
CA PRO A 31 10.80 -5.59 -2.17
C PRO A 31 11.84 -6.72 -2.01
N ALA A 32 12.62 -6.68 -0.92
CA ALA A 32 13.70 -7.64 -0.69
C ALA A 32 13.23 -9.05 -0.29
N GLY A 33 11.97 -9.19 0.16
CA GLY A 33 11.39 -10.43 0.65
C GLY A 33 9.95 -10.62 0.16
N PRO A 34 9.31 -11.75 0.53
CA PRO A 34 7.93 -12.02 0.17
C PRO A 34 6.97 -11.01 0.81
N GLN A 35 5.79 -10.87 0.21
CA GLN A 35 4.72 -10.05 0.77
C GLN A 35 4.26 -10.65 2.11
N LEU A 36 4.44 -9.91 3.20
CA LEU A 36 3.86 -10.22 4.51
C LEU A 36 2.34 -10.43 4.42
N GLY A 37 1.83 -11.41 5.18
CA GLY A 37 0.41 -11.52 5.51
C GLY A 37 0.00 -10.54 6.61
N LEU A 38 -1.31 -10.39 6.86
CA LEU A 38 -1.88 -9.48 7.84
C LEU A 38 -1.35 -9.72 9.25
N ALA A 39 -1.28 -10.98 9.68
CA ALA A 39 -0.81 -11.32 11.02
C ALA A 39 0.66 -10.95 11.23
N GLU A 40 1.51 -11.23 10.23
CA GLU A 40 2.93 -10.88 10.25
C GLU A 40 3.13 -9.37 10.24
N TYR A 41 2.40 -8.67 9.35
CA TYR A 41 2.39 -7.22 9.29
C TYR A 41 2.00 -6.60 10.64
N ALA A 42 0.91 -7.08 11.25
CA ALA A 42 0.44 -6.59 12.54
C ALA A 42 1.49 -6.80 13.65
N GLY A 43 2.14 -7.96 13.69
CA GLY A 43 3.21 -8.24 14.65
C GLY A 43 4.40 -7.27 14.52
N LEU A 44 4.92 -7.12 13.30
CA LEU A 44 6.03 -6.21 13.02
C LEU A 44 5.65 -4.74 13.25
N ARG A 45 4.41 -4.35 12.95
CA ARG A 45 3.89 -3.01 13.23
C ARG A 45 3.88 -2.72 14.73
N LEU A 46 3.46 -3.66 15.57
CA LEU A 46 3.48 -3.51 17.03
C LEU A 46 4.91 -3.38 17.57
N GLU A 47 5.86 -4.14 17.02
CA GLU A 47 7.28 -4.01 17.34
C GLU A 47 7.77 -2.58 16.99
N ARG A 48 7.50 -2.12 15.77
CA ARG A 48 7.86 -0.77 15.30
C ARG A 48 7.27 0.31 16.21
N GLN A 49 5.99 0.20 16.58
CA GLN A 49 5.33 1.15 17.48
C GLN A 49 5.96 1.17 18.87
N THR A 50 6.36 0.01 19.37
CA THR A 50 7.04 -0.11 20.66
C THR A 50 8.39 0.60 20.63
N LEU A 51 9.17 0.40 19.57
CA LEU A 51 10.44 1.12 19.36
C LEU A 51 10.20 2.63 19.23
N ALA A 52 9.29 3.06 18.36
CA ALA A 52 8.99 4.49 18.17
C ALA A 52 8.57 5.19 19.48
N ARG A 53 7.79 4.53 20.34
CA ARG A 53 7.44 5.05 21.67
C ARG A 53 8.64 5.14 22.60
N SER A 54 9.55 4.16 22.55
CA SER A 54 10.78 4.18 23.33
C SER A 54 11.70 5.33 22.93
N LEU A 55 11.78 5.67 21.63
CA LEU A 55 12.53 6.85 21.14
C LEU A 55 12.16 8.12 21.90
N ILE A 56 10.86 8.36 22.03
CA ILE A 56 10.29 9.57 22.59
C ILE A 56 10.51 9.63 24.11
N ARG A 57 10.44 8.48 24.80
CA ARG A 57 10.46 8.43 26.27
C ARG A 57 11.85 8.37 26.88
N GLN A 58 12.75 7.57 26.28
CA GLN A 58 14.00 7.14 26.93
C GLN A 58 15.21 7.25 26.01
N GLY A 59 15.01 7.65 24.74
CA GLY A 59 16.02 7.55 23.70
C GLY A 59 16.18 6.12 23.18
N MET A 60 17.05 5.94 22.17
CA MET A 60 17.37 4.64 21.58
C MET A 60 18.87 4.46 21.42
N ASN A 61 19.34 3.23 21.60
CA ASN A 61 20.68 2.85 21.19
C ASN A 61 20.76 2.64 19.67
N PRO A 62 21.97 2.60 19.07
CA PRO A 62 22.13 2.48 17.62
C PRO A 62 21.53 1.21 17.01
N ALA A 63 21.45 0.10 17.76
CA ALA A 63 20.85 -1.14 17.25
C ALA A 63 19.33 -1.03 17.20
N GLN A 64 18.71 -0.39 18.18
CA GLN A 64 17.28 -0.12 18.19
C GLN A 64 16.88 0.87 17.08
N MET A 65 17.71 1.88 16.81
CA MET A 65 17.48 2.80 15.70
C MET A 65 17.50 2.07 14.36
N ARG A 66 18.56 1.26 14.09
CA ARG A 66 18.62 0.44 12.87
C ARG A 66 17.41 -0.48 12.73
N ARG A 67 16.99 -1.12 13.81
CA ARG A 67 15.81 -1.99 13.80
C ARG A 67 14.52 -1.20 13.48
N LEU A 68 14.38 0.01 13.99
CA LEU A 68 13.25 0.88 13.66
C LEU A 68 13.24 1.26 12.17
N ASP A 69 14.41 1.56 11.62
CA ASP A 69 14.58 1.88 10.20
C ASP A 69 14.25 0.64 9.33
N ASP A 70 14.83 -0.52 9.64
CA ASP A 70 14.58 -1.79 8.95
C ASP A 70 13.08 -2.15 8.96
N LEU A 71 12.41 -1.96 10.10
CA LEU A 71 10.97 -2.18 10.22
C LEU A 71 10.16 -1.16 9.41
N SER A 72 10.58 0.10 9.38
CA SER A 72 9.90 1.14 8.61
C SER A 72 10.00 0.87 7.11
N ASP A 73 11.16 0.39 6.64
CA ASP A 73 11.37 -0.03 5.26
C ASP A 73 10.56 -1.29 4.91
N THR A 74 10.63 -2.31 5.77
CA THR A 74 9.92 -3.58 5.58
C THR A 74 8.41 -3.38 5.53
N LEU A 75 7.86 -2.56 6.43
CA LEU A 75 6.44 -2.24 6.49
C LEU A 75 6.02 -1.20 5.46
N MET A 76 6.96 -0.61 4.71
CA MET A 76 6.74 0.52 3.81
C MET A 76 5.97 1.65 4.52
N PHE A 77 6.32 1.86 5.79
CA PHE A 77 5.53 2.66 6.71
C PHE A 77 5.44 4.11 6.23
N GLY A 78 4.22 4.60 6.04
CA GLY A 78 3.98 5.97 5.60
C GLY A 78 4.36 6.26 4.15
N PHE A 79 4.71 5.24 3.35
CA PHE A 79 5.16 5.39 1.96
C PHE A 79 4.27 6.32 1.14
N TRP A 80 2.96 6.06 1.11
CA TRP A 80 2.01 6.78 0.25
C TRP A 80 1.82 8.25 0.61
N LEU A 81 2.06 8.63 1.86
CA LEU A 81 1.77 9.98 2.37
C LEU A 81 3.03 10.77 2.73
N ASN A 82 4.21 10.23 2.43
CA ASN A 82 5.48 10.90 2.63
C ASN A 82 6.05 11.38 1.28
N PRO A 83 5.95 12.69 0.95
CA PRO A 83 6.46 13.27 -0.30
C PRO A 83 7.90 12.89 -0.63
N ALA A 84 8.78 12.81 0.38
CA ALA A 84 10.19 12.50 0.17
C ALA A 84 10.40 11.03 -0.25
N GLU A 85 9.67 10.10 0.37
CA GLU A 85 9.69 8.68 0.03
C GLU A 85 9.09 8.41 -1.35
N VAL A 86 7.95 9.04 -1.65
CA VAL A 86 7.33 8.96 -2.97
C VAL A 86 8.30 9.49 -4.05
N ALA A 87 8.93 10.65 -3.81
CA ALA A 87 9.90 11.21 -4.76
C ALA A 87 11.16 10.34 -4.90
N ALA A 88 11.66 9.74 -3.82
CA ALA A 88 12.77 8.79 -3.87
C ALA A 88 12.41 7.55 -4.70
N PHE A 89 11.23 6.96 -4.44
CA PHE A 89 10.71 5.83 -5.19
C PHE A 89 10.54 6.14 -6.68
N LEU A 90 9.87 7.24 -7.04
CA LEU A 90 9.66 7.59 -8.46
C LEU A 90 10.98 7.84 -9.20
N ARG A 91 11.94 8.53 -8.57
CA ARG A 91 13.28 8.72 -9.16
C ARG A 91 14.01 7.40 -9.38
N ALA A 92 13.91 6.47 -8.44
CA ALA A 92 14.49 5.14 -8.59
C ALA A 92 13.76 4.35 -9.69
N ALA A 93 12.43 4.35 -9.70
CA ALA A 93 11.62 3.68 -10.71
C ALA A 93 11.94 4.15 -12.13
N ILE A 94 12.11 5.47 -12.35
CA ILE A 94 12.51 6.03 -13.64
C ILE A 94 13.88 5.47 -14.09
N ARG A 95 14.84 5.33 -13.17
CA ARG A 95 16.16 4.76 -13.47
C ARG A 95 16.11 3.28 -13.83
N GLU A 96 15.10 2.56 -13.34
CA GLU A 96 14.88 1.14 -13.62
C GLU A 96 14.00 0.91 -14.86
N GLY A 97 13.64 1.97 -15.61
CA GLY A 97 12.87 1.87 -16.86
C GLY A 97 11.39 2.29 -16.74
N SER A 98 10.96 2.75 -15.57
CA SER A 98 9.57 3.09 -15.24
C SER A 98 8.60 1.90 -15.35
N HIS A 99 7.33 2.13 -14.98
CA HIS A 99 6.26 1.15 -15.13
C HIS A 99 4.93 1.85 -15.40
N PRO A 100 4.07 1.36 -16.33
CA PRO A 100 2.81 2.02 -16.67
C PRO A 100 1.88 2.27 -15.47
N ALA A 101 1.91 1.38 -14.47
CA ALA A 101 1.13 1.55 -13.23
C ALA A 101 1.45 2.85 -12.47
N LEU A 102 2.58 3.53 -12.73
CA LEU A 102 2.91 4.80 -12.06
C LEU A 102 2.12 6.00 -12.59
N GLY A 103 1.43 5.87 -13.73
CA GLY A 103 0.67 6.99 -14.32
C GLY A 103 -0.62 6.59 -15.03
N GLU A 104 -0.81 5.31 -15.38
CA GLU A 104 -1.99 4.83 -16.09
C GLU A 104 -2.96 4.10 -15.15
N PRO A 105 -4.20 4.59 -14.97
CA PRO A 105 -5.18 3.95 -14.09
C PRO A 105 -5.46 2.48 -14.42
N ARG A 106 -5.52 2.13 -15.72
CA ARG A 106 -5.75 0.74 -16.14
C ARG A 106 -4.60 -0.19 -15.78
N ALA A 107 -3.36 0.29 -15.91
CA ALA A 107 -2.18 -0.49 -15.51
C ALA A 107 -2.07 -0.59 -13.98
N PHE A 108 -2.46 0.45 -13.24
CA PHE A 108 -2.55 0.38 -11.78
C PHE A 108 -3.63 -0.63 -11.34
N ALA A 109 -4.80 -0.63 -11.97
CA ALA A 109 -5.87 -1.60 -11.70
C ALA A 109 -5.45 -3.06 -11.98
N ALA A 110 -4.45 -3.29 -12.83
CA ALA A 110 -3.89 -4.61 -13.07
C ALA A 110 -3.08 -5.16 -11.87
N LEU A 111 -2.68 -4.31 -10.92
CA LEU A 111 -2.07 -4.71 -9.64
C LEU A 111 -3.10 -5.33 -8.67
N LEU A 112 -4.39 -5.14 -8.93
CA LEU A 112 -5.45 -5.76 -8.13
C LEU A 112 -5.71 -7.18 -8.62
N THR A 113 -6.06 -8.08 -7.70
CA THR A 113 -6.49 -9.43 -8.08
C THR A 113 -7.85 -9.37 -8.80
N PRO A 114 -8.22 -10.39 -9.60
CA PRO A 114 -9.55 -10.47 -10.17
C PRO A 114 -10.68 -10.38 -9.12
N SER A 115 -10.50 -11.03 -7.96
CA SER A 115 -11.47 -11.03 -6.86
C SER A 115 -11.61 -9.65 -6.20
N GLU A 116 -10.49 -8.96 -5.97
CA GLU A 116 -10.49 -7.58 -5.45
C GLU A 116 -11.22 -6.63 -6.41
N ARG A 117 -10.98 -6.75 -7.72
CA ARG A 117 -11.69 -5.94 -8.72
C ARG A 117 -13.18 -6.21 -8.75
N LEU A 118 -13.57 -7.48 -8.64
CA LEU A 118 -14.98 -7.87 -8.59
C LEU A 118 -15.67 -7.27 -7.37
N ARG A 119 -15.05 -7.39 -6.19
CA ARG A 119 -15.53 -6.85 -4.91
C ARG A 119 -15.68 -5.33 -4.95
N LEU A 120 -14.71 -4.64 -5.54
CA LEU A 120 -14.72 -3.19 -5.67
C LEU A 120 -15.76 -2.68 -6.69
N GLY A 121 -16.05 -3.48 -7.72
CA GLY A 121 -16.73 -3.00 -8.92
C GLY A 121 -15.95 -1.88 -9.63
N GLU A 122 -16.48 -1.39 -10.75
CA GLU A 122 -15.81 -0.38 -11.57
C GLU A 122 -15.53 0.92 -10.79
N ALA A 123 -16.52 1.42 -10.05
CA ALA A 123 -16.39 2.64 -9.26
C ALA A 123 -15.35 2.51 -8.13
N GLY A 124 -15.28 1.35 -7.47
CA GLY A 124 -14.30 1.09 -6.42
C GLY A 124 -12.88 1.00 -6.99
N VAL A 125 -12.70 0.31 -8.12
CA VAL A 125 -11.40 0.23 -8.81
C VAL A 125 -10.93 1.62 -9.24
N GLN A 126 -11.83 2.44 -9.82
CA GLN A 126 -11.51 3.80 -10.19
C GLN A 126 -11.08 4.62 -8.96
N ARG A 127 -11.78 4.49 -7.83
CA ARG A 127 -11.43 5.16 -6.58
C ARG A 127 -10.04 4.76 -6.08
N VAL A 128 -9.73 3.45 -6.06
CA VAL A 128 -8.40 2.94 -5.66
C VAL A 128 -7.31 3.52 -6.55
N CYS A 129 -7.51 3.54 -7.87
CA CYS A 129 -6.53 4.08 -8.81
C CYS A 129 -6.34 5.58 -8.60
N THR A 130 -7.44 6.35 -8.53
CA THR A 130 -7.37 7.80 -8.31
C THR A 130 -6.63 8.13 -7.01
N HIS A 131 -6.92 7.42 -5.92
CA HIS A 131 -6.29 7.63 -4.62
C HIS A 131 -4.76 7.45 -4.68
N HIS A 132 -4.30 6.31 -5.19
CA HIS A 132 -2.87 6.00 -5.16
C HIS A 132 -2.07 6.75 -6.22
N LEU A 133 -2.67 7.05 -7.38
CA LEU A 133 -2.05 7.93 -8.36
C LEU A 133 -1.93 9.37 -7.85
N ALA A 134 -2.91 9.85 -7.06
CA ALA A 134 -2.80 11.14 -6.37
C ALA A 134 -1.65 11.14 -5.35
N CYS A 135 -1.39 10.03 -4.66
CA CYS A 135 -0.22 9.92 -3.79
C CYS A 135 1.11 10.13 -4.56
N PHE A 136 1.22 9.69 -5.82
CA PHE A 136 2.43 9.95 -6.61
C PHE A 136 2.65 11.42 -6.95
N THR A 137 1.59 12.23 -7.02
CA THR A 137 1.73 13.66 -7.28
C THR A 137 2.28 14.42 -6.07
N LEU A 138 2.28 13.82 -4.87
CA LEU A 138 2.97 14.35 -3.68
C LEU A 138 4.48 14.51 -3.88
N ALA A 139 5.09 13.89 -4.91
CA ALA A 139 6.49 14.08 -5.25
C ALA A 139 6.79 15.40 -6.00
N ALA A 140 5.77 16.17 -6.37
CA ALA A 140 5.89 17.39 -7.18
C ALA A 140 5.91 18.75 -6.44
N PRO A 141 6.06 18.90 -5.10
CA PRO A 141 5.77 20.15 -4.40
C PRO A 141 6.74 21.30 -4.73
N MET A 142 7.82 21.04 -5.48
CA MET A 142 8.73 22.08 -5.96
C MET A 142 8.28 22.76 -7.26
N LEU A 143 7.24 22.26 -7.94
CA LEU A 143 6.81 22.76 -9.25
C LEU A 143 5.49 23.54 -9.21
N ASP A 144 4.67 23.31 -8.18
CA ASP A 144 3.35 23.91 -8.04
C ASP A 144 3.07 24.24 -6.55
N PRO A 145 2.87 25.52 -6.19
CA PRO A 145 2.59 25.92 -4.81
C PRO A 145 1.27 25.36 -4.26
N ASP A 146 0.30 25.04 -5.12
CA ASP A 146 -1.00 24.50 -4.72
C ASP A 146 -1.09 22.98 -4.94
N GLY A 147 -0.21 22.41 -5.75
CA GLY A 147 -0.23 21.01 -6.16
C GLY A 147 -0.20 20.02 -4.99
N LEU A 148 0.50 20.34 -3.91
CA LEU A 148 0.51 19.52 -2.69
C LEU A 148 -0.86 19.51 -1.99
N SER A 149 -1.49 20.68 -1.85
CA SER A 149 -2.82 20.82 -1.23
C SER A 149 -3.91 20.14 -2.08
N THR A 150 -3.83 20.27 -3.41
CA THR A 150 -4.73 19.57 -4.33
C THR A 150 -4.58 18.06 -4.23
N ALA A 151 -3.34 17.56 -4.16
CA ALA A 151 -3.06 16.14 -4.00
C ALA A 151 -3.67 15.60 -2.69
N PHE A 152 -3.42 16.26 -1.55
CA PHE A 152 -4.02 15.86 -0.27
C PHE A 152 -5.55 15.88 -0.30
N THR A 153 -6.16 16.93 -0.84
CA THR A 153 -7.63 17.02 -0.97
C THR A 153 -8.17 15.82 -1.76
N LEU A 154 -7.52 15.45 -2.86
CA LEU A 154 -7.94 14.31 -3.68
C LEU A 154 -7.75 12.98 -2.93
N ILE A 155 -6.62 12.79 -2.25
CA ILE A 155 -6.32 11.59 -1.45
C ILE A 155 -7.39 11.39 -0.37
N GLU A 156 -7.75 12.45 0.36
CA GLU A 156 -8.79 12.44 1.39
C GLU A 156 -10.17 12.10 0.80
N ALA A 157 -10.54 12.72 -0.32
CA ALA A 157 -11.82 12.50 -0.98
C ALA A 157 -11.96 11.10 -1.60
N THR A 158 -10.85 10.40 -1.83
CA THR A 158 -10.83 9.12 -2.57
C THR A 158 -10.39 7.93 -1.71
N GLN A 159 -10.46 8.04 -0.39
CA GLN A 159 -10.15 6.93 0.52
C GLN A 159 -10.85 5.64 0.08
N PRO A 160 -10.08 4.58 -0.27
CA PRO A 160 -10.64 3.34 -0.77
C PRO A 160 -11.30 2.55 0.38
N PRO A 161 -12.36 1.78 0.09
CA PRO A 161 -12.87 0.80 1.07
C PRO A 161 -11.83 -0.30 1.31
N LEU A 162 -12.05 -1.15 2.31
CA LEU A 162 -11.23 -2.36 2.50
C LEU A 162 -11.61 -3.39 1.43
N PHE A 163 -10.66 -3.80 0.61
CA PHE A 163 -10.92 -4.67 -0.53
C PHE A 163 -9.97 -5.84 -0.67
N LEU A 164 -8.87 -5.92 0.06
CA LEU A 164 -7.90 -7.01 -0.09
C LEU A 164 -8.54 -8.38 0.16
N ASP A 165 -8.13 -9.39 -0.62
CA ASP A 165 -8.65 -10.75 -0.50
C ASP A 165 -8.46 -11.34 0.91
N GLU A 166 -7.31 -11.08 1.55
CA GLU A 166 -7.02 -11.56 2.90
C GLU A 166 -7.97 -10.99 3.98
N LEU A 167 -8.60 -9.84 3.70
CA LEU A 167 -9.58 -9.22 4.60
C LEU A 167 -11.00 -9.78 4.42
N HIS A 168 -11.22 -10.57 3.37
CA HIS A 168 -12.50 -11.13 2.97
C HIS A 168 -12.37 -12.63 2.62
N PRO A 169 -11.92 -13.48 3.56
CA PRO A 169 -11.63 -14.88 3.29
C PRO A 169 -12.87 -15.71 2.91
N ASP A 170 -14.07 -15.23 3.26
CA ASP A 170 -15.33 -15.97 3.14
C ASP A 170 -16.17 -15.63 1.90
N GLU A 171 -15.69 -14.75 1.00
CA GLU A 171 -16.40 -14.49 -0.26
C GLU A 171 -16.09 -15.57 -1.31
N PRO A 172 -17.09 -16.36 -1.75
CA PRO A 172 -16.85 -17.60 -2.49
C PRO A 172 -16.45 -17.33 -3.95
N GLY A 173 -15.23 -17.74 -4.27
CA GLY A 173 -14.70 -17.93 -5.63
C GLY A 173 -14.21 -19.36 -5.90
N ARG A 174 -14.85 -20.39 -5.30
CA ARG A 174 -14.59 -21.80 -5.62
C ARG A 174 -15.81 -22.45 -6.25
N THR A 175 -15.67 -22.69 -7.56
CA THR A 175 -16.26 -23.75 -8.38
C THR A 175 -17.06 -24.82 -7.63
N GLU A 176 -18.36 -24.89 -7.90
CA GLU A 176 -19.13 -26.12 -7.73
C GLU A 176 -18.58 -27.20 -8.69
N PRO A 177 -18.20 -28.40 -8.22
CA PRO A 177 -18.14 -29.54 -9.10
C PRO A 177 -19.58 -29.97 -9.43
N SER A 178 -19.92 -29.82 -10.70
CA SER A 178 -21.08 -30.42 -11.36
C SER A 178 -21.21 -31.89 -10.95
N GLY A 179 -22.14 -32.16 -10.04
CA GLY A 179 -22.60 -33.50 -9.70
C GLY A 179 -23.78 -33.86 -10.60
N VAL A 180 -23.46 -34.39 -11.78
CA VAL A 180 -24.42 -35.07 -12.66
C VAL A 180 -25.07 -36.22 -11.88
N ALA A 181 -26.40 -36.20 -11.79
CA ALA A 181 -27.18 -37.34 -11.34
C ALA A 181 -27.06 -38.50 -12.35
N PRO A 182 -26.86 -39.74 -11.91
CA PRO A 182 -27.27 -40.88 -12.71
C PRO A 182 -28.70 -41.32 -12.31
N SER A 183 -29.41 -41.76 -13.34
CA SER A 183 -30.77 -42.28 -13.36
C SER A 183 -30.99 -43.53 -12.51
#